data_AF-A0A955GZT3-F1
#
_entry.id   AF-A0A955GZT3-F1
#
_cell.length_a   1.000
_cell.length_b   1.000
_cell.length_c   1.000
_cell.angle_alpha   90.00
_cell.angle_beta   90.00
_cell.angle_gamma   90.00
#
_symmetry.space_group_name_H-M   'P 1'
#
loop_
_entity.id
_entity.type
_entity.pdbx_description
1 polymer ?
#
loop_
_entity_poly.entity_id
_entity_poly.type
_entity_poly.pdbx_seq_one_letter_code
_entity_poly.pdbx_strand_id
1 'polypeptide(L)' 'MNKEDGFKFSYALSLATQLGFLMASSVTGFVLLGYWLDGKLGTSPIFIIGGALIGIVLTIYEAYHMMKPLITKSVQK' A
#
# COMPACT_ATOMS: atom_id res chain seq x y z
N MET A 1 -15.35 30.69 -4.46
CA MET A 1 -14.74 29.40 -4.05
C MET A 1 -14.69 29.38 -2.53
N ASN A 2 -15.48 28.53 -1.88
CA ASN A 2 -15.60 28.52 -0.43
C ASN A 2 -14.27 28.05 0.19
N LYS A 3 -13.75 28.76 1.20
CA LYS A 3 -12.45 28.41 1.82
C LYS A 3 -12.43 26.99 2.42
N GLU A 4 -13.61 26.47 2.74
CA GLU A 4 -13.80 25.12 3.29
C GLU A 4 -13.57 24.00 2.26
N ASP A 5 -13.83 24.25 0.98
CA ASP A 5 -13.69 23.23 -0.08
C ASP A 5 -12.22 22.94 -0.35
N GLY A 6 -11.38 23.98 -0.35
CA GLY A 6 -9.92 23.83 -0.49
C GLY A 6 -9.30 23.07 0.68
N PHE A 7 -9.81 23.25 1.90
CA PHE A 7 -9.34 22.53 3.07
C PHE A 7 -9.71 21.05 3.02
N LYS A 8 -10.95 20.72 2.62
CA LYS A 8 -11.41 19.34 2.42
C LYS A 8 -10.63 18.62 1.31
N PHE A 9 -10.33 19.30 0.21
CA PHE A 9 -9.52 18.75 -0.88
C PHE A 9 -8.09 18.43 -0.42
N SER A 10 -7.43 19.38 0.27
CA SER A 10 -6.09 19.16 0.82
C SER A 10 -6.06 18.02 1.84
N TYR A 11 -7.09 17.92 2.69
CA TYR A 11 -7.23 16.83 3.65
C TYR A 11 -7.41 15.47 2.96
N ALA A 12 -8.28 15.38 1.96
CA ALA A 12 -8.48 14.17 1.16
C ALA A 12 -7.20 13.76 0.43
N LEU A 13 -6.45 14.73 -0.12
CA LEU A 13 -5.17 14.49 -0.77
C LEU A 13 -4.10 14.00 0.21
N SER A 14 -4.04 14.57 1.41
CA SER A 14 -3.13 14.14 2.47
C SER A 14 -3.42 12.71 2.91
N LEU A 15 -4.69 12.37 3.13
CA LEU A 15 -5.12 11.00 3.43
C LEU A 15 -4.77 10.01 2.30
N ALA A 16 -5.08 10.36 1.06
CA ALA A 16 -4.77 9.52 -0.09
C ALA A 16 -3.25 9.30 -0.24
N THR A 17 -2.45 10.35 -0.04
CA THR A 17 -0.99 10.26 -0.09
C THR A 17 -0.44 9.41 1.04
N GLN A 18 -0.95 9.56 2.27
CA GLN A 18 -0.51 8.76 3.42
C GLN A 18 -0.82 7.27 3.23
N LEU A 19 -2.02 6.94 2.74
CA LEU A 19 -2.41 5.58 2.39
C LEU A 19 -1.56 5.03 1.24
N GLY A 20 -1.38 5.81 0.18
CA GLY A 20 -0.56 5.43 -0.97
C GLY A 20 0.90 5.17 -0.58
N PHE A 21 1.47 5.99 0.31
CA PHE A 21 2.83 5.81 0.80
C PHE A 21 2.98 4.56 1.66
N LEU A 22 2.00 4.28 2.54
CA LEU A 22 1.97 3.05 3.35
C LEU A 22 1.96 1.81 2.44
N MET A 23 1.05 1.78 1.46
CA MET A 23 0.96 0.69 0.49
C MET A 23 2.23 0.56 -0.36
N ALA A 24 2.72 1.67 -0.91
CA ALA A 24 3.91 1.68 -1.76
C ALA A 24 5.15 1.24 -1.00
N SER A 25 5.31 1.64 0.27
CA SER A 25 6.43 1.22 1.11
C SER A 25 6.44 -0.29 1.36
N SER A 26 5.27 -0.89 1.58
CA SER A 26 5.11 -2.34 1.75
C SER A 26 5.55 -3.07 0.47
N VAL A 27 4.99 -2.71 -0.70
CA VAL A 27 5.37 -3.32 -2.01
C VAL A 27 6.84 -3.11 -2.31
N THR A 28 7.33 -1.88 -2.20
CA THR A 28 8.72 -1.52 -2.55
C THR A 28 9.70 -2.27 -1.64
N GLY A 29 9.36 -2.45 -0.37
CA GLY A 29 10.16 -3.25 0.57
C GLY A 29 10.31 -4.69 0.12
N PHE A 30 9.21 -5.36 -0.26
CA PHE A 30 9.25 -6.75 -0.76
C PHE A 30 9.97 -6.89 -2.09
N VAL A 31 9.80 -5.93 -3.01
CA VAL A 31 10.48 -5.92 -4.30
C VAL A 31 11.99 -5.71 -4.14
N LEU A 32 12.41 -4.76 -3.28
CA LEU A 32 13.83 -4.54 -2.97
C LEU A 32 14.46 -5.76 -2.30
N LEU A 33 13.73 -6.42 -1.39
CA LEU A 33 14.15 -7.68 -0.80
C LEU A 33 14.36 -8.76 -1.87
N GLY A 34 13.38 -8.93 -2.76
CA GLY A 34 13.47 -9.87 -3.88
C GLY A 34 14.66 -9.59 -4.80
N TYR A 35 14.92 -8.31 -5.10
CA TYR A 35 16.07 -7.88 -5.90
C TYR A 35 17.40 -8.19 -5.23
N TRP A 36 17.52 -7.94 -3.92
CA TRP A 36 18.73 -8.27 -3.17
C TRP A 36 18.98 -9.77 -3.07
N LEU A 37 17.91 -10.57 -2.91
CA LEU A 37 17.96 -12.03 -2.90
C LEU A 37 18.39 -12.61 -4.25
N ASP A 38 17.81 -12.14 -5.36
CA ASP A 38 18.19 -12.55 -6.72
C ASP A 38 19.67 -12.23 -7.00
N GLY A 39 20.13 -11.03 -6.62
CA GLY A 39 21.53 -10.63 -6.79
C GLY A 39 22.54 -11.46 -5.99
N LYS A 40 22.13 -12.01 -4.85
CA LYS A 40 23.00 -12.84 -3.99
C LYS A 40 23.03 -14.31 -4.40
N LEU A 41 21.93 -14.81 -4.95
CA LEU A 41 21.77 -16.23 -5.34
C LEU A 41 22.13 -16.48 -6.81
N GLY A 42 22.32 -15.43 -7.62
CA GLY A 42 22.63 -15.56 -9.05
C GLY A 42 21.49 -16.19 -9.86
N THR A 43 20.31 -16.33 -9.25
CA THR A 43 19.11 -16.83 -9.89
C THR A 43 18.55 -15.75 -10.81
N SER A 44 18.17 -16.16 -12.03
CA SER A 44 17.26 -15.39 -12.89
C SER A 44 16.05 -14.88 -12.10
N PRO A 45 15.35 -13.80 -12.53
CA PRO A 45 14.57 -12.86 -11.69
C PRO A 45 13.32 -13.47 -11.03
N ILE A 46 13.49 -14.55 -10.28
CA ILE A 46 12.45 -15.41 -9.73
C ILE A 46 12.08 -14.91 -8.34
N PHE A 47 13.05 -14.45 -7.54
CA PHE A 47 12.76 -13.86 -6.24
C PHE A 47 12.14 -12.46 -6.35
N ILE A 48 12.47 -11.69 -7.38
CA ILE A 48 11.77 -10.45 -7.71
C ILE A 48 10.32 -10.75 -8.09
N ILE A 49 10.06 -11.74 -8.95
CA ILE A 49 8.69 -12.12 -9.35
C ILE A 49 7.90 -12.64 -8.13
N GLY A 50 8.52 -13.49 -7.31
CA GLY A 50 7.92 -14.00 -6.07
C GLY A 50 7.65 -12.88 -5.05
N GLY A 51 8.62 -12.00 -4.84
CA GLY A 51 8.50 -10.84 -3.96
C GLY A 51 7.45 -9.83 -4.43
N ALA A 52 7.33 -9.61 -5.75
CA ALA A 52 6.30 -8.78 -6.33
C ALA A 52 4.90 -9.39 -6.14
N LEU A 53 4.74 -10.70 -6.37
CA LEU A 53 3.47 -11.40 -6.14
C LEU A 53 3.06 -11.32 -4.66
N ILE A 54 3.99 -11.58 -3.74
CA ILE A 54 3.75 -11.47 -2.29
C ILE A 54 3.41 -10.02 -1.92
N GLY A 55 4.13 -9.04 -2.46
CA GLY A 55 3.88 -7.62 -2.25
C GLY A 55 2.47 -7.21 -2.69
N ILE A 56 2.03 -7.65 -3.88
CA ILE A 56 0.68 -7.37 -4.39
C ILE A 56 -0.38 -7.98 -3.46
N VAL A 57 -0.22 -9.25 -3.06
CA VAL A 57 -1.17 -9.92 -2.16
C VAL A 57 -1.24 -9.21 -0.80
N LEU A 58 -0.10 -8.79 -0.26
CA LEU A 58 -0.03 -8.05 1.00
C LEU A 58 -0.69 -6.68 0.91
N THR A 59 -0.47 -5.93 -0.17
CA THR A 59 -1.13 -4.63 -0.36
C THR A 59 -2.63 -4.76 -0.48
N ILE A 60 -3.11 -5.80 -1.17
CA ILE A 60 -4.54 -6.12 -1.23
C ILE A 60 -5.06 -6.45 0.18
N TYR A 61 -4.34 -7.27 0.94
CA TYR A 61 -4.70 -7.62 2.31
C TYR A 61 -4.72 -6.39 3.25
N GLU A 62 -3.72 -5.51 3.18
CA GLU A 62 -3.66 -4.25 3.92
C GLU A 62 -4.85 -3.35 3.58
N ALA A 63 -5.18 -3.22 2.29
CA ALA A 63 -6.34 -2.46 1.83
C ALA A 63 -7.65 -2.99 2.45
N TYR A 64 -7.87 -4.32 2.36
CA TYR A 64 -9.04 -4.97 2.95
C TYR A 64 -9.08 -4.79 4.48
N HIS A 65 -7.93 -4.92 5.14
CA HIS A 65 -7.83 -4.74 6.59
C HIS A 65 -8.14 -3.30 7.01
N MET A 66 -7.70 -2.28 6.27
CA MET A 66 -8.05 -0.88 6.55
C MET A 66 -9.51 -0.56 6.24
N MET A 67 -10.12 -1.18 5.23
CA MET A 67 -11.54 -0.97 4.92
C MET A 67 -12.48 -1.66 5.91
N LYS A 68 -12.13 -2.84 6.43
CA LYS A 68 -12.95 -3.59 7.40
C LYS A 68 -13.45 -2.77 8.60
N PRO A 69 -12.61 -2.02 9.32
CA PRO A 69 -13.05 -1.19 10.44
C PRO A 69 -13.88 0.02 9.98
N LEU A 70 -13.65 0.54 8.77
CA LEU A 70 -14.43 1.66 8.23
C LEU A 70 -15.87 1.24 7.88
N ILE A 71 -16.05 0.01 7.38
CA ILE A 71 -17.36 -0.57 7.05
C ILE A 71 -18.08 -1.08 8.31
N THR A 72 -17.34 -1.63 9.27
CA THR A 72 -17.95 -2.15 10.52
C THR A 72 -18.40 -1.02 11.45
N LYS A 73 -17.71 0.12 11.45
CA LYS A 73 -18.01 1.24 12.36
C LYS A 73 -19.22 2.08 11.93
N SER A 74 -19.64 2.02 10.66
CA SER A 74 -20.84 2.71 10.16
C SER A 74 -22.15 1.97 10.45
N VAL A 75 -22.09 0.68 10.82
CA VAL A 75 -23.29 -0.12 11.19
C VAL A 75 -23.66 0.05 12.68
N GLN A 76 -22.78 0.63 13.50
CA GLN A 76 -22.94 0.75 14.96
C GLN A 76 -23.18 2.19 15.45
N LYS A 77 -23.51 3.15 14.57
CA LYS A 77 -23.84 4.52 15.00
C LYS A 77 -25.17 5.01 14.45
#